data_AF-A0A672NUF4-F1
#
_entry.id   AF-A0A672NUF4-F1
#
_cell.length_a   1.000
_cell.length_b   1.000
_cell.length_c   1.000
_cell.angle_alpha   90.00
_cell.angle_beta   90.00
_cell.angle_gamma   90.00
#
_symmetry.space_group_name_H-M   'P 1'
#
loop_
_entity.id
_entity.type
_entity.pdbx_description
1 polymer ?
#
loop_
_entity_poly.entity_id
_entity_poly.type
_entity_poly.pdbx_seq_one_letter_code
_entity_poly.pdbx_strand_id
1 'polypeptide(L)' 'MCRVLNISLALLSRFLFAVHGVLTVWRVVEVTGEPSYWLLLMGVMLLGVEMAITIKYTRNAEWKW' A
#
# COMPACT_ATOMS: atom_id res chain seq x y z
N MET A 1 -10.38 -21.36 -9.43
CA MET A 1 -9.65 -20.59 -8.39
C MET A 1 -10.54 -19.44 -7.91
N CYS A 2 -10.95 -19.40 -6.64
CA CYS A 2 -11.95 -18.45 -6.16
C CYS A 2 -11.53 -16.98 -6.38
N ARG A 3 -12.33 -16.20 -7.10
CA ARG A 3 -12.11 -14.75 -7.37
C ARG A 3 -11.88 -13.97 -6.07
N VAL A 4 -12.58 -14.35 -5.00
CA VAL A 4 -12.45 -13.77 -3.66
C VAL A 4 -11.06 -14.00 -3.06
N LEU A 5 -10.48 -15.19 -3.23
CA LEU A 5 -9.13 -15.51 -2.73
C LEU A 5 -8.05 -14.65 -3.40
N ASN A 6 -8.17 -14.43 -4.72
CA ASN A 6 -7.26 -13.56 -5.45
C ASN A 6 -7.36 -12.10 -4.99
N ILE A 7 -8.58 -11.60 -4.73
CA ILE A 7 -8.79 -10.26 -4.20
C ILE A 7 -8.19 -10.15 -2.78
N SER A 8 -8.39 -11.15 -1.92
CA SER A 8 -7.79 -11.14 -0.57
C SER A 8 -6.26 -11.24 -0.59
N LEU A 9 -5.67 -12.03 -1.50
CA LEU A 9 -4.21 -12.09 -1.66
C LEU A 9 -3.64 -10.76 -2.15
N ALA A 10 -4.32 -10.13 -3.11
CA ALA A 10 -3.96 -8.81 -3.60
C ALA A 10 -4.10 -7.74 -2.50
N LEU A 11 -5.11 -7.85 -1.64
CA LEU A 11 -5.27 -6.97 -0.48
C LEU A 11 -4.13 -7.17 0.53
N LEU A 12 -3.80 -8.42 0.82
CA LEU A 12 -2.74 -8.80 1.74
C LEU A 12 -1.38 -8.28 1.28
N SER A 13 -1.07 -8.38 -0.02
CA SER A 13 0.21 -7.89 -0.54
C SER A 13 0.37 -6.38 -0.36
N ARG A 14 -0.70 -5.59 -0.56
CA ARG A 14 -0.66 -4.14 -0.32
C ARG A 14 -0.63 -3.79 1.16
N PHE A 15 -1.30 -4.56 2.02
CA PHE A 15 -1.20 -4.38 3.46
C PHE A 15 0.24 -4.61 3.96
N LEU A 16 0.88 -5.68 3.49
CA LEU A 16 2.28 -5.95 3.79
C LEU A 16 3.20 -4.83 3.29
N PHE A 17 2.93 -4.28 2.09
CA PHE A 17 3.70 -3.15 1.57
C PHE A 17 3.52 -1.88 2.40
N ALA A 18 2.31 -1.60 2.88
CA ALA A 18 2.05 -0.47 3.76
C ALA A 18 2.76 -0.62 5.11
N VAL A 19 2.65 -1.79 5.75
CA VAL A 19 3.36 -2.09 7.00
C VAL A 19 4.87 -1.96 6.80
N HIS A 20 5.40 -2.53 5.71
CA HIS A 20 6.81 -2.42 5.38
C HIS A 20 7.24 -0.95 5.20
N GLY A 21 6.45 -0.15 4.48
CA GLY A 21 6.69 1.29 4.28
C GLY A 21 6.69 2.09 5.60
N VAL A 22 5.78 1.77 6.51
CA VAL A 22 5.76 2.40 7.85
C VAL A 22 7.00 2.03 8.64
N LEU A 23 7.39 0.75 8.64
CA LEU A 23 8.57 0.28 9.37
C LEU A 23 9.87 0.88 8.83
N THR A 24 10.01 1.01 7.51
CA THR A 24 11.21 1.62 6.90
C THR A 24 11.31 3.11 7.21
N VAL A 25 10.19 3.85 7.13
CA VAL A 25 10.16 5.27 7.53
C VAL A 25 10.43 5.43 9.02
N TRP A 26 9.86 4.58 9.88
CA TRP A 26 10.15 4.64 11.30
C TRP A 26 11.64 4.40 11.58
N ARG A 27 12.25 3.37 10.97
CA ARG A 27 13.70 3.13 11.11
C ARG A 27 14.54 4.28 10.60
N VAL A 28 14.16 4.94 9.50
CA VAL A 28 14.92 6.08 8.97
C VAL A 28 14.81 7.29 9.90
N VAL A 29 13.64 7.55 10.48
CA VAL A 29 13.47 8.64 11.45
C VAL A 29 14.30 8.38 12.71
N GLU A 30 14.30 7.15 13.23
CA GLU A 30 15.10 6.83 14.43
C GLU A 30 16.59 6.90 14.19
N VAL A 31 17.05 6.45 13.01
CA VAL A 31 18.49 6.43 12.69
C VAL A 31 19.01 7.84 12.38
N THR A 32 18.25 8.64 11.64
CA THR A 32 18.69 9.98 11.23
C THR A 32 18.36 11.05 12.28
N GLY A 33 17.37 10.80 13.15
CA GLY A 33 16.92 11.74 14.18
C GLY A 33 16.13 12.93 13.64
N GLU A 34 15.88 12.99 12.32
CA GLU A 34 15.13 14.08 11.69
C GLU A 34 13.66 13.70 11.51
N PRO A 35 12.72 14.44 12.13
CA PRO A 35 11.28 14.14 12.02
C PRO A 35 10.70 14.49 10.64
N SER A 36 11.44 15.23 9.80
CA SER A 36 11.05 15.55 8.42
C SER A 36 10.84 14.29 7.55
N TYR A 37 11.51 13.18 7.86
CA TYR A 37 11.33 11.93 7.12
C TYR A 37 9.96 11.27 7.30
N TRP A 38 9.15 11.70 8.28
CA TRP A 38 7.74 11.29 8.35
C TRP A 38 6.95 11.71 7.10
N LEU A 39 7.40 12.71 6.34
CA LEU A 39 6.80 13.09 5.06
C LEU A 39 6.85 11.96 4.02
N LEU A 40 7.78 11.01 4.14
CA LEU A 40 7.85 9.84 3.27
C LEU A 40 6.63 8.93 3.40
N LEU A 41 5.93 8.95 4.56
CA LEU A 41 4.66 8.25 4.72
C LEU A 41 3.54 8.80 3.85
N MET A 42 3.66 10.04 3.36
CA MET A 42 2.70 10.55 2.37
C MET A 42 2.72 9.70 1.09
N GLY A 43 3.89 9.19 0.69
CA GLY A 43 3.99 8.26 -0.45
C GLY A 43 3.27 6.93 -0.18
N VAL A 44 3.40 6.39 1.03
CA VAL A 44 2.70 5.15 1.45
C VAL A 44 1.18 5.37 1.49
N MET A 45 0.74 6.51 2.00
CA MET A 45 -0.67 6.92 1.99
C MET A 45 -1.21 7.07 0.56
N LEU A 46 -0.43 7.68 -0.34
CA LEU A 46 -0.82 7.88 -1.73
C LEU A 46 -1.00 6.54 -2.47
N LEU A 47 -0.14 5.55 -2.20
CA LEU A 47 -0.30 4.19 -2.73
C LEU A 47 -1.58 3.51 -2.20
N GLY A 48 -1.93 3.75 -0.93
CA GLY A 48 -3.21 3.28 -0.37
C GLY A 48 -4.42 3.92 -1.05
N VAL A 49 -4.35 5.23 -1.32
CA VAL A 49 -5.39 5.97 -2.06
C VAL A 49 -5.51 5.46 -3.49
N GLU A 50 -4.39 5.29 -4.20
CA GLU A 50 -4.37 4.71 -5.55
C GLU A 50 -5.09 3.37 -5.56
N MET A 51 -4.75 2.46 -4.63
CA MET A 51 -5.40 1.15 -4.54
C MET A 51 -6.90 1.26 -4.26
N ALA A 52 -7.32 2.14 -3.35
CA ALA A 52 -8.74 2.35 -3.06
C ALA A 52 -9.50 2.86 -4.30
N ILE A 53 -8.89 3.76 -5.07
CA ILE A 53 -9.42 4.25 -6.34
C ILE A 53 -9.47 3.10 -7.36
N THR A 54 -8.39 2.32 -7.52
CA THR A 54 -8.36 1.17 -8.42
C THR A 54 -9.47 0.19 -8.11
N ILE A 55 -9.69 -0.18 -6.84
CA ILE A 55 -10.78 -1.10 -6.44
C ILE A 55 -12.16 -0.47 -6.72
N LYS A 56 -12.34 0.81 -6.39
CA LYS A 56 -13.63 1.49 -6.55
C LYS A 56 -14.03 1.66 -8.02
N TYR A 57 -13.07 1.95 -8.88
CA TYR A 57 -13.29 2.16 -10.32
C TYR A 57 -13.18 0.87 -11.15
N THR A 58 -12.37 -0.11 -10.72
CA THR A 58 -12.31 -1.46 -11.31
C THR A 58 -13.43 -2.33 -10.75
N ARG A 59 -14.69 -1.93 -10.96
CA ARG A 59 -15.85 -2.81 -10.73
C ARG A 59 -16.17 -3.68 -11.96
N ASN A 60 -15.66 -3.31 -13.14
CA ASN A 60 -15.70 -4.08 -14.38
C ASN A 60 -14.38 -4.80 -14.59
N ALA A 61 -14.10 -5.78 -13.75
CA ALA A 61 -12.88 -6.59 -13.74
C ALA A 61 -12.58 -7.27 -15.09
N GLU A 62 -12.00 -6.55 -16.04
CA GLU A 62 -11.19 -7.09 -17.11
C GLU A 62 -9.73 -6.90 -16.76
N TRP A 63 -9.26 -7.63 -15.74
CA TRP A 63 -7.84 -7.94 -15.64
C TRP A 63 -7.53 -8.95 -16.74
N LYS A 64 -7.47 -8.48 -17.98
CA LYS A 64 -6.87 -9.24 -19.08
C LYS A 64 -5.36 -9.14 -18.88
N TRP A 65 -4.75 -10.31 -18.73
CA TRP A 65 -3.30 -10.48 -18.81
C TRP A 65 -2.78 -9.99 -20.16
#